data_AF-A0A816GJM5-F1
#
_entry.id   AF-A0A816GJM5-F1
#
_cell.length_a   1.000
_cell.length_b   1.000
_cell.length_c   1.000
_cell.angle_alpha   90.00
_cell.angle_beta   90.00
_cell.angle_gamma   90.00
#
_symmetry.space_group_name_H-M   'P 1'
#
loop_
_entity.id
_entity.type
_entity.pdbx_description
1 polymer ?
#
loop_
_entity_poly.entity_id
_entity_poly.type
_entity_poly.pdbx_seq_one_letter_code
_entity_poly.pdbx_strand_id
1 'polypeptide(L)'
;MMSINPLSLSLLLFVSLYTVNTFGFTKTIDLNLSWNNCGPSSDSIQLQSLSITPDPIRIPGGFNITGSASVALEIPTDVHVTVLLERKVGPFFVKVPCVDNFGSCNYG
;
A
#
# COMPACT_ATOMS: atom_id res chain seq x y z
N MET A 1 -27.97 46.10 7.34
CA MET A 1 -27.28 45.54 6.16
C MET A 1 -25.80 45.50 6.49
N MET A 2 -25.22 44.32 6.69
CA MET A 2 -23.83 44.17 7.16
C MET A 2 -22.90 44.27 5.94
N SER A 3 -22.11 45.35 5.84
CA SER A 3 -21.16 45.56 4.74
C SER A 3 -19.86 44.80 5.02
N ILE A 4 -19.59 43.75 4.27
CA ILE A 4 -18.34 42.99 4.31
C ILE A 4 -17.28 43.74 3.48
N ASN A 5 -16.17 44.12 4.13
CA ASN A 5 -15.05 44.83 3.50
C ASN A 5 -14.33 43.93 2.48
N PRO A 6 -14.01 44.40 1.26
CA PRO A 6 -13.28 43.62 0.24
C PRO A 6 -11.94 43.04 0.71
N LEU A 7 -11.25 43.69 1.66
CA LEU A 7 -10.04 43.15 2.29
C LEU A 7 -10.31 41.88 3.12
N SER A 8 -11.47 41.82 3.78
CA SER A 8 -11.89 40.64 4.55
C SER A 8 -12.21 39.46 3.63
N LEU A 9 -12.80 39.71 2.45
CA LEU A 9 -13.12 38.66 1.50
C LEU A 9 -11.86 38.07 0.86
N SER A 10 -10.89 38.93 0.52
CA SER A 10 -9.59 38.54 0.01
C SER A 10 -8.82 37.65 1.01
N LEU A 11 -8.74 38.08 2.28
CA LEU A 11 -8.04 37.32 3.32
C LEU A 11 -8.65 35.92 3.53
N LEU A 12 -9.98 35.79 3.48
CA LEU A 12 -10.66 34.50 3.61
C LEU A 12 -10.34 33.55 2.45
N LEU A 13 -10.24 34.05 1.22
CA LEU A 13 -9.86 33.25 0.04
C LEU A 13 -8.39 32.82 0.08
N PHE A 14 -7.49 33.70 0.55
CA PHE A 14 -6.09 33.34 0.72
C PHE A 14 -5.91 32.29 1.83
N VAL A 15 -6.60 32.45 2.96
CA VAL A 15 -6.57 31.48 4.06
C VAL A 15 -7.12 30.13 3.61
N SER A 16 -8.23 30.09 2.86
CA SER A 16 -8.77 28.82 2.36
C SER A 16 -7.87 28.14 1.32
N LEU A 17 -7.26 28.89 0.40
CA LEU A 17 -6.30 28.33 -0.55
C LEU A 17 -5.03 27.83 0.16
N TYR A 18 -4.53 28.53 1.18
CA TYR A 18 -3.38 28.09 1.96
C TYR A 18 -3.68 26.84 2.81
N THR A 19 -4.87 26.76 3.41
CA THR A 19 -5.25 25.60 4.22
C THR A 19 -5.54 24.37 3.37
N VAL A 20 -6.16 24.51 2.20
CA VAL A 20 -6.39 23.38 1.26
C VAL A 20 -5.07 22.81 0.73
N ASN A 21 -4.06 23.66 0.47
CA ASN A 21 -2.74 23.21 0.02
C ASN A 21 -1.90 22.54 1.12
N THR A 22 -2.17 22.83 2.40
CA THR A 22 -1.43 22.25 3.54
C THR A 22 -2.14 21.04 4.16
N PHE A 23 -3.46 20.94 4.04
CA PHE A 23 -4.22 19.75 4.44
C PHE A 23 -4.17 18.66 3.37
N GLY A 24 -3.03 17.95 3.29
CA GLY A 24 -2.97 16.68 2.59
C GLY A 24 -3.96 15.69 3.20
N PHE A 25 -4.89 15.14 2.42
CA PHE A 25 -5.81 14.10 2.87
C PHE A 25 -5.01 12.84 3.23
N THR A 26 -4.80 12.57 4.53
CA THR A 26 -4.22 11.30 4.99
C THR A 26 -5.29 10.22 4.94
N LYS A 27 -5.09 9.21 4.11
CA LYS A 27 -5.97 8.04 4.03
C LYS A 27 -5.43 6.92 4.92
N THR A 28 -6.29 6.34 5.76
CA THR A 28 -5.98 5.12 6.53
C THR A 28 -6.52 3.88 5.82
N ILE A 29 -5.75 2.80 5.85
CA ILE A 29 -6.13 1.49 5.29
C ILE A 29 -5.96 0.44 6.38
N ASP A 30 -7.06 -0.15 6.83
CA ASP A 30 -7.04 -1.32 7.70
C ASP A 30 -6.64 -2.54 6.87
N LEU A 31 -5.57 -3.23 7.26
CA LEU A 31 -4.97 -4.28 6.44
C LEU A 31 -5.70 -5.62 6.53
N ASN A 32 -6.26 -5.95 7.69
CA ASN A 32 -6.84 -7.26 8.02
C ASN A 32 -6.09 -8.41 7.31
N LEU A 33 -4.77 -8.47 7.53
CA LEU A 33 -3.86 -9.32 6.78
C LEU A 33 -4.23 -10.80 6.97
N SER A 34 -4.49 -11.49 5.85
CA SER A 34 -4.65 -12.94 5.79
C SER A 34 -3.72 -13.49 4.73
N TRP A 35 -3.00 -14.57 5.06
CA TRP A 35 -2.05 -15.20 4.16
C TRP A 35 -2.02 -16.71 4.40
N ASN A 36 -1.64 -17.46 3.37
CA ASN A 36 -1.40 -18.90 3.42
C ASN A 36 -0.43 -19.30 2.30
N ASN A 37 0.21 -20.46 2.44
CA ASN A 37 0.96 -21.07 1.33
C ASN A 37 -0.04 -21.59 0.28
N CYS A 38 0.16 -21.21 -0.99
CA CYS A 38 -0.70 -21.62 -2.11
C CYS A 38 -0.37 -23.03 -2.64
N GLY A 39 0.90 -23.44 -2.49
CA GLY A 39 1.42 -24.72 -2.95
C GLY A 39 1.27 -25.85 -1.93
N PRO A 40 1.61 -27.09 -2.31
CA PRO A 40 1.61 -28.22 -1.39
C PRO A 40 2.65 -28.04 -0.28
N SER A 41 2.45 -28.72 0.85
CA SER A 41 3.40 -28.72 1.98
C SER A 41 4.77 -29.34 1.64
N SER A 42 4.86 -30.05 0.51
CA SER A 42 6.10 -30.62 -0.01
C SER A 42 6.99 -29.59 -0.72
N ASP A 43 6.50 -28.38 -0.99
CA ASP A 43 7.33 -27.35 -1.62
C ASP A 43 8.50 -26.98 -0.72
N SER A 44 9.68 -26.82 -1.33
CA SER A 44 10.94 -26.58 -0.61
C SER A 44 10.99 -25.24 0.10
N ILE A 45 10.11 -24.29 -0.25
CA ILE A 45 9.99 -23.00 0.42
C ILE A 45 8.57 -22.90 0.99
N GLN A 46 8.49 -22.72 2.31
CA GLN A 46 7.21 -22.56 3.02
C GLN A 46 7.26 -21.28 3.84
N LEU A 47 6.30 -20.38 3.62
CA LEU A 47 6.14 -19.17 4.42
C LEU A 47 5.60 -19.55 5.80
N GLN A 48 6.23 -19.03 6.86
CA GLN A 48 5.90 -19.31 8.25
C GLN A 48 5.24 -18.11 8.93
N SER A 49 5.63 -16.90 8.57
CA SER A 49 5.02 -15.68 9.08
C SER A 49 5.05 -14.56 8.06
N LEU A 50 4.04 -13.70 8.12
CA LEU A 50 3.96 -12.45 7.37
C LEU A 50 3.19 -11.43 8.22
N SER A 51 3.73 -10.23 8.34
CA SER A 51 3.12 -9.11 9.04
C SER A 51 3.48 -7.80 8.36
N ILE A 52 2.57 -6.83 8.46
CA ILE A 52 2.72 -5.50 7.86
C ILE A 52 2.42 -4.48 8.94
N THR A 53 3.27 -3.45 9.06
CA THR A 53 3.15 -2.42 10.11
C THR A 53 3.39 -1.01 9.53
N PRO A 54 2.71 0.03 10.03
CA PRO A 54 1.63 -0.01 11.01
C PRO A 54 0.28 -0.43 10.40
N ASP A 55 -0.59 -1.00 11.21
CA ASP A 55 -2.01 -1.23 10.87
C ASP A 55 -2.87 -0.29 11.76
N PRO A 56 -3.66 0.64 11.21
CA PRO A 56 -3.85 0.93 9.79
C PRO A 56 -2.67 1.69 9.13
N ILE A 57 -2.41 1.40 7.86
CA ILE A 57 -1.40 2.12 7.06
C ILE A 57 -1.92 3.52 6.76
N ARG A 58 -1.06 4.53 6.89
CA ARG A 58 -1.34 5.92 6.51
C ARG A 58 -0.68 6.25 5.17
N ILE A 59 -1.46 6.77 4.22
CA ILE A 59 -0.95 7.23 2.91
C ILE A 59 -1.26 8.73 2.75
N PRO A 60 -0.27 9.56 2.34
CA PRO A 60 1.12 9.21 2.10
C PRO A 60 1.86 8.83 3.40
N GLY A 61 2.79 7.88 3.31
CA GLY A 61 3.51 7.34 4.47
C GLY A 61 4.23 6.04 4.13
N GLY A 62 5.19 5.65 4.97
CA GLY A 62 5.89 4.36 4.85
C GLY A 62 5.19 3.26 5.64
N PHE A 63 5.43 2.02 5.21
CA PHE A 63 5.05 0.81 5.94
C PHE A 63 6.17 -0.22 5.81
N ASN A 64 6.25 -1.12 6.79
CA ASN A 64 7.21 -2.22 6.84
C ASN A 64 6.47 -3.54 6.65
N ILE A 65 7.01 -4.40 5.79
CA ILE A 65 6.60 -5.79 5.65
C ILE A 65 7.68 -6.65 6.29
N THR A 66 7.29 -7.54 7.19
CA THR A 66 8.18 -8.52 7.84
C THR A 66 7.62 -9.91 7.65
N GLY A 67 8.48 -10.90 7.41
CA GLY A 67 8.06 -12.28 7.26
C GLY A 67 9.21 -13.26 7.43
N SER A 68 8.88 -14.53 7.60
CA SER A 68 9.85 -15.63 7.70
C SER A 68 9.41 -16.81 6.85
N ALA A 69 10.38 -17.54 6.31
CA ALA A 69 10.16 -18.75 5.53
C ALA A 69 11.16 -19.84 5.92
N SER A 70 10.72 -21.10 5.85
CA SER A 70 11.62 -22.26 5.86
C SER A 70 12.01 -22.61 4.44
N VAL A 71 13.27 -22.99 4.29
CA VAL A 71 13.84 -23.47 3.02
C VAL A 71 14.48 -24.83 3.26
N ALA A 72 14.06 -25.84 2.52
CA ALA A 72 14.50 -27.23 2.67
C ALA A 72 15.61 -27.64 1.68
N LEU A 73 15.88 -26.84 0.65
CA LEU A 73 16.90 -27.10 -0.38
C LEU A 73 17.79 -25.87 -0.54
N GLU A 74 19.04 -26.05 -0.97
CA GLU A 74 19.89 -24.92 -1.33
C GLU A 74 19.21 -24.06 -2.40
N ILE A 75 19.16 -22.75 -2.13
CA ILE A 75 18.57 -21.78 -3.05
C ILE A 75 19.54 -21.61 -4.22
N PRO A 76 19.09 -21.79 -5.47
CA PRO A 76 19.95 -21.55 -6.63
C PRO A 76 20.39 -20.10 -6.70
N THR A 77 21.49 -19.82 -7.40
CA THR A 77 22.05 -18.47 -7.55
C THR A 77 21.14 -17.50 -8.30
N ASP A 78 20.13 -18.02 -9.01
CA ASP A 78 19.17 -17.25 -9.79
C ASP A 78 17.75 -17.60 -9.32
N VAL A 79 17.08 -16.64 -8.67
CA VAL A 79 15.75 -16.82 -8.07
C VAL A 79 14.81 -15.79 -8.62
N HIS A 80 13.77 -16.26 -9.30
CA HIS A 80 12.73 -15.41 -9.86
C HIS A 80 11.48 -15.47 -8.96
N VAL A 81 10.95 -14.31 -8.60
CA VAL A 81 9.74 -14.16 -7.80
C VAL A 81 8.68 -13.45 -8.62
N THR A 82 7.59 -14.15 -8.94
CA THR A 82 6.42 -13.56 -9.60
C THR A 82 5.43 -13.10 -8.55
N VAL A 83 5.13 -11.80 -8.54
CA VAL A 83 4.11 -11.21 -7.67
C VAL A 83 2.87 -10.90 -8.50
N LEU A 84 1.71 -11.35 -8.02
CA LEU A 84 0.41 -10.96 -8.52
C LEU A 84 -0.30 -10.13 -7.45
N LEU A 85 -0.48 -8.85 -7.72
CA LEU A 85 -1.22 -7.93 -6.86
C LEU A 85 -2.56 -7.61 -7.49
N GLU A 86 -3.64 -7.85 -6.74
CA GLU A 86 -4.99 -7.57 -7.17
C GLU A 86 -5.71 -6.66 -6.18
N ARG A 87 -6.58 -5.81 -6.72
CA ARG A 87 -7.48 -4.97 -5.94
C ARG A 87 -8.92 -5.38 -6.19
N LYS A 88 -9.68 -5.62 -5.13
CA LYS A 88 -11.12 -5.82 -5.24
C LYS A 88 -11.82 -4.49 -5.54
N VAL A 89 -12.60 -4.45 -6.61
CA VAL A 89 -13.42 -3.31 -7.04
C VAL A 89 -14.84 -3.84 -7.30
N GLY A 90 -15.72 -3.68 -6.29
CA GLY A 90 -17.05 -4.29 -6.32
C GLY A 90 -16.96 -5.82 -6.34
N PRO A 91 -17.55 -6.52 -7.34
CA PRO A 91 -17.47 -7.97 -7.46
C PRO A 91 -16.21 -8.48 -8.18
N PHE A 92 -15.41 -7.59 -8.78
CA PHE A 92 -14.26 -7.97 -9.59
C PHE A 92 -12.93 -7.79 -8.84
N PHE A 93 -11.94 -8.62 -9.19
CA PHE A 93 -10.55 -8.43 -8.81
C PHE A 93 -9.80 -7.87 -10.03
N VAL A 94 -9.21 -6.68 -9.85
CA VAL A 94 -8.47 -5.97 -10.90
C VAL A 94 -7.00 -6.10 -10.61
N LYS A 95 -6.25 -6.69 -11.55
CA LYS A 95 -4.80 -6.78 -11.50
C LYS A 95 -4.18 -5.37 -11.46
N VAL A 96 -3.35 -5.12 -10.46
CA VAL A 96 -2.56 -3.89 -10.36
C VAL A 96 -1.30 -4.08 -11.24
N PRO A 97 -1.09 -3.23 -12.26
CA PRO A 97 0.06 -3.36 -13.15
C PRO A 97 1.38 -3.08 -12.41
N CYS A 98 2.48 -3.59 -12.95
CA CYS A 98 3.81 -3.24 -12.47
C CYS A 98 4.19 -1.82 -12.93
N VAL A 99 4.42 -0.91 -11.99
CA VAL A 99 4.90 0.46 -12.23
C VAL A 99 5.98 0.75 -11.19
N ASP A 100 7.16 1.18 -11.63
CA ASP A 100 8.28 1.52 -10.74
C ASP A 100 8.60 0.45 -9.68
N ASN A 101 8.65 -0.82 -10.10
CA ASN A 101 8.85 -2.00 -9.24
C ASN A 101 7.75 -2.22 -8.17
N PHE A 102 6.58 -1.63 -8.37
CA PHE A 102 5.41 -1.81 -7.52
C PHE A 102 4.23 -2.39 -8.30
N GLY A 103 3.57 -3.41 -7.76
CA GLY A 103 2.40 -4.06 -8.36
C GLY A 103 2.66 -5.51 -8.74
N SER A 104 2.03 -5.97 -9.82
CA SER A 104 2.21 -7.34 -10.31
C SER A 104 3.48 -7.46 -11.15
N CYS A 105 4.63 -7.51 -10.50
CA CYS A 105 5.96 -7.54 -11.12
C CYS A 105 6.61 -8.93 -11.03
N ASN A 106 7.57 -9.18 -11.91
CA ASN A 106 8.53 -10.28 -11.77
C ASN A 106 9.85 -9.69 -11.26
N TYR A 107 10.33 -10.20 -10.13
CA TYR A 107 11.58 -9.80 -9.52
C TYR A 107 12.61 -10.92 -9.71
N GLY A 108 13.83 -10.56 -10.05
CA GLY A 108 14.98 -11.44 -10.26
C GLY A 108 16.26 -10.64 -10.21
#